data_AF-A0A7K3PEJ4-F1
#
_entry.id   AF-A0A7K3PEJ4-F1
#
_cell.length_a   1.000
_cell.length_b   1.000
_cell.length_c   1.000
_cell.angle_alpha   90.00
_cell.angle_beta   90.00
_cell.angle_gamma   90.00
#
_symmetry.space_group_name_H-M   'P 1'
#
loop_
_entity.id
_entity.type
_entity.pdbx_description
1 polymer ?
#
loop_
_entity_poly.entity_id
_entity_poly.type
_entity_poly.pdbx_seq_one_letter_code
_entity_poly.pdbx_strand_id
1 'polypeptide(L)'
;AIAALLTGLYVATSATTSLAPGDYGRVRLGETRAELEAVLPARRIGEPPPTLTEPAAPPGAACEYYRASEGLFDLTGTMYRLCFTDDVLVTKDRL
;
A
#
# COMPACT_ATOMS: atom_id res chain seq x y z
N ALA A 1 -24.82 -15.86 -10.50
CA ALA A 1 -23.85 -15.55 -11.56
C ALA A 1 -23.34 -14.10 -11.48
N ILE A 2 -24.20 -13.09 -11.50
CA ILE A 2 -23.81 -11.65 -11.43
C ILE A 2 -23.06 -11.32 -10.13
N ALA A 3 -23.53 -11.82 -8.98
CA ALA A 3 -22.86 -11.60 -7.69
C ALA A 3 -21.41 -12.12 -7.67
N ALA A 4 -21.15 -13.33 -8.18
CA ALA A 4 -19.80 -13.92 -8.22
C ALA A 4 -18.86 -13.16 -9.18
N LEU A 5 -19.39 -12.64 -10.30
CA LEU A 5 -18.65 -11.78 -11.22
C LEU A 5 -18.27 -10.46 -10.58
N LEU A 6 -19.20 -9.82 -9.87
CA LEU A 6 -18.95 -8.58 -9.13
C LEU A 6 -17.97 -8.80 -7.97
N THR A 7 -18.06 -9.91 -7.24
CA THR A 7 -17.10 -10.28 -6.19
C THR A 7 -15.71 -10.54 -6.78
N GLY A 8 -15.59 -11.29 -7.88
CA GLY A 8 -14.32 -11.55 -8.55
C GLY A 8 -13.67 -10.28 -9.11
N LEU A 9 -14.45 -9.39 -9.72
CA LEU A 9 -13.95 -8.10 -10.22
C LEU A 9 -13.54 -7.17 -9.07
N TYR A 10 -14.30 -7.17 -7.97
CA TYR A 10 -14.01 -6.36 -6.79
C TYR A 10 -12.75 -6.85 -6.06
N VAL A 11 -12.56 -8.17 -5.91
CA VAL A 11 -11.31 -8.77 -5.40
C VAL A 11 -10.14 -8.40 -6.32
N ALA A 12 -10.30 -8.53 -7.64
CA ALA A 12 -9.24 -8.17 -8.59
C ALA A 12 -8.92 -6.68 -8.59
N THR A 13 -9.91 -5.80 -8.38
CA THR A 13 -9.72 -4.34 -8.43
C THR A 13 -9.18 -3.79 -7.10
N SER A 14 -9.71 -4.26 -5.97
CA SER A 14 -9.20 -3.88 -4.63
C SER A 14 -7.76 -4.34 -4.42
N ALA A 15 -7.40 -5.52 -4.93
CA ALA A 15 -6.03 -6.05 -4.90
C ALA A 15 -5.02 -5.18 -5.68
N THR A 16 -5.45 -4.23 -6.52
CA THR A 16 -4.49 -3.45 -7.31
C THR A 16 -3.81 -2.34 -6.52
N THR A 17 -4.42 -1.79 -5.47
CA THR A 17 -3.86 -0.71 -4.63
C THR A 17 -3.96 -0.97 -3.13
N SER A 18 -4.55 -2.11 -2.73
CA SER A 18 -4.67 -2.48 -1.33
C SER A 18 -3.62 -3.50 -0.95
N LEU A 19 -2.97 -3.28 0.19
CA LEU A 19 -1.94 -4.15 0.73
C LEU A 19 -2.51 -4.81 1.99
N ALA A 20 -2.48 -6.14 2.04
CA ALA A 20 -2.96 -6.89 3.19
C ALA A 20 -2.04 -6.67 4.40
N PRO A 21 -2.56 -6.64 5.64
CA PRO A 21 -1.75 -6.45 6.84
C PRO A 21 -0.63 -7.49 7.02
N GLY A 22 -0.90 -8.74 6.62
CA GLY A 22 0.10 -9.81 6.62
C GLY A 22 1.24 -9.54 5.65
N ASP A 23 0.92 -9.06 4.44
CA ASP A 23 1.91 -8.72 3.41
C ASP A 23 2.69 -7.46 3.78
N TYR A 24 1.98 -6.45 4.30
CA TYR A 24 2.60 -5.30 4.93
C TYR A 24 3.58 -5.77 6.00
N GLY A 25 3.21 -6.67 6.92
CA GLY A 25 4.10 -7.21 7.95
C GLY A 25 5.39 -7.87 7.43
N ARG A 26 5.40 -8.34 6.18
CA ARG A 26 6.57 -8.95 5.53
C ARG A 26 7.55 -7.93 4.96
N VAL A 27 7.07 -6.73 4.59
CA VAL A 27 7.91 -5.62 4.09
C VAL A 27 8.90 -5.14 5.16
N ARG A 28 10.19 -5.09 4.85
CA ARG A 28 11.30 -4.69 5.72
C ARG A 28 12.03 -3.48 5.15
N LEU A 29 12.50 -2.62 6.06
CA LEU A 29 13.38 -1.51 5.69
C LEU A 29 14.69 -2.06 5.10
N GLY A 30 15.24 -1.38 4.10
CA GLY A 30 16.43 -1.79 3.37
C GLY A 30 16.16 -2.69 2.16
N GLU A 31 14.94 -3.21 2.00
CA GLU A 31 14.55 -3.92 0.78
C GLU A 31 14.41 -2.95 -0.39
N THR A 32 14.86 -3.39 -1.55
CA THR A 32 14.64 -2.69 -2.82
C THR A 32 13.18 -2.84 -3.25
N ARG A 33 12.74 -1.96 -4.13
CA ARG A 33 11.41 -2.12 -4.74
C ARG A 33 11.27 -3.44 -5.47
N ALA A 34 12.31 -3.87 -6.19
CA ALA A 34 12.33 -5.14 -6.93
C ALA A 34 12.11 -6.36 -6.00
N GLU A 35 12.74 -6.38 -4.82
CA GLU A 35 12.53 -7.45 -3.83
C GLU A 35 11.10 -7.45 -3.28
N LEU A 36 10.48 -6.27 -3.24
CA LEU A 36 9.12 -6.09 -2.76
C LEU A 36 8.04 -6.30 -3.84
N GLU A 37 8.38 -6.46 -5.11
CA GLU A 37 7.39 -6.64 -6.20
C GLU A 37 6.50 -7.86 -6.00
N ALA A 38 7.01 -8.90 -5.35
CA ALA A 38 6.23 -10.11 -5.06
C ALA A 38 5.15 -9.92 -3.98
N VAL A 39 5.22 -8.83 -3.21
CA VAL A 39 4.31 -8.56 -2.07
C VAL A 39 3.52 -7.28 -2.23
N LEU A 40 4.08 -6.30 -2.95
CA LEU A 40 3.41 -5.02 -3.18
C LEU A 40 2.42 -5.11 -4.34
N PRO A 41 1.26 -4.47 -4.21
CA PRO A 41 0.35 -4.30 -5.33
C PRO A 41 1.01 -3.58 -6.50
N ALA A 42 0.66 -3.98 -7.71
CA ALA A 42 1.22 -3.39 -8.94
C ALA A 42 0.88 -1.89 -9.09
N ARG A 43 -0.23 -1.43 -8.52
CA ARG A 43 -0.57 0.00 -8.51
C ARG A 43 -0.31 0.59 -7.14
N ARG A 44 0.19 1.82 -7.16
CA ARG A 44 0.45 2.66 -6.00
C ARG A 44 -0.38 3.92 -6.08
N ILE A 45 -0.72 4.47 -4.92
CA ILE A 45 -1.29 5.81 -4.81
C ILE A 45 -0.11 6.77 -4.62
N GLY A 46 -0.04 7.84 -5.42
CA GLY A 46 1.08 8.78 -5.38
C GLY A 46 0.97 9.86 -4.31
N GLU A 47 -0.26 10.20 -3.90
CA GLU A 47 -0.52 11.26 -2.92
C GLU A 47 -1.63 10.82 -1.96
N PRO A 48 -1.49 11.06 -0.64
CA PRO A 48 -2.50 10.66 0.32
C PRO A 48 -3.73 11.59 0.24
N PRO A 49 -4.88 11.19 0.80
CA PRO A 49 -6.01 12.09 0.97
C PRO A 49 -5.58 13.34 1.77
N PRO A 50 -6.11 14.54 1.44
CA PRO A 50 -5.71 15.79 2.08
C PRO A 50 -6.01 15.87 3.58
N THR A 51 -6.85 14.96 4.09
CA THR A 51 -7.19 14.84 5.52
C THR A 51 -6.22 13.97 6.31
N LEU A 52 -5.30 13.25 5.65
CA LEU A 52 -4.35 12.36 6.28
C LEU A 52 -3.18 13.17 6.85
N THR A 53 -2.87 13.01 8.13
CA THR A 53 -1.67 13.60 8.73
C THR A 53 -0.53 12.60 8.61
N GLU A 54 0.58 13.02 8.01
CA GLU A 54 1.74 12.15 7.79
C GLU A 54 3.02 12.71 8.43
N PRO A 55 3.93 11.86 8.95
CA PRO A 55 5.24 12.31 9.42
C PRO A 55 6.05 12.96 8.29
N ALA A 56 7.04 13.78 8.61
CA ALA A 56 7.94 14.32 7.58
C ALA A 56 8.61 13.18 6.80
N ALA A 57 8.57 13.24 5.46
CA ALA A 57 9.28 12.30 4.61
C ALA A 57 10.80 12.51 4.76
N PRO A 58 11.61 11.43 4.72
CA PRO A 58 13.06 11.57 4.67
C PRO A 58 13.50 12.40 3.46
N PRO A 59 14.58 13.21 3.56
CA PRO A 59 15.07 14.00 2.44
C PRO A 59 15.38 13.13 1.22
N GLY A 60 14.83 13.51 0.06
CA GLY A 60 15.04 12.78 -1.20
C GLY A 60 14.26 11.47 -1.32
N ALA A 61 13.43 11.11 -0.34
CA ALA A 61 12.58 9.94 -0.45
C ALA A 61 11.31 10.22 -1.28
N ALA A 62 10.97 9.28 -2.15
CA ALA A 62 9.68 9.25 -2.85
C ALA A 62 8.73 8.34 -2.07
N CYS A 63 7.66 8.91 -1.54
CA CYS A 63 6.65 8.16 -0.80
C CYS A 63 5.53 7.68 -1.72
N GLU A 64 5.04 6.49 -1.43
CA GLU A 64 3.90 5.88 -2.08
C GLU A 64 2.96 5.28 -1.04
N TYR A 65 1.69 5.17 -1.43
CA TYR A 65 0.62 4.83 -0.52
C TYR A 65 -0.18 3.63 -1.01
N TYR A 66 -0.58 2.81 -0.05
CA TYR A 66 -1.44 1.65 -0.26
C TYR A 66 -2.57 1.71 0.75
N ARG A 67 -3.76 1.27 0.35
CA ARG A 67 -4.86 1.12 1.31
C ARG A 67 -4.58 -0.10 2.17
N ALA A 68 -4.72 0.02 3.49
CA ALA A 68 -4.83 -1.17 4.32
C ALA A 68 -6.15 -1.87 3.96
N SER A 69 -6.09 -3.13 3.55
CA SER A 69 -7.28 -3.94 3.34
C SER A 69 -7.22 -5.12 4.30
N GLU A 70 -7.88 -4.97 5.44
CA GLU A 70 -8.14 -6.07 6.36
C GLU A 70 -9.30 -6.97 5.85
N GLY A 71 -10.04 -6.54 4.81
CA GLY A 71 -11.12 -7.30 4.18
C GLY A 71 -12.04 -6.45 3.28
N LEU A 72 -13.00 -7.10 2.62
CA LEU A 72 -13.95 -6.49 1.66
C LEU A 72 -14.84 -5.38 2.27
N PHE A 73 -14.88 -5.26 3.59
CA PHE A 73 -15.71 -4.31 4.34
C PHE A 73 -14.88 -3.35 5.21
N ASP A 74 -13.55 -3.33 5.04
CA ASP A 74 -12.70 -2.41 5.77
C ASP A 74 -12.81 -0.99 5.18
N LEU A 75 -13.54 -0.14 5.90
CA LEU A 75 -13.78 1.27 5.57
C LEU A 75 -13.01 2.21 6.51
N THR A 76 -12.03 1.70 7.28
CA THR A 76 -11.28 2.48 8.27
C THR A 76 -10.52 3.65 7.64
N GLY A 77 -10.22 3.58 6.34
CA GLY A 77 -9.43 4.59 5.64
C GLY A 77 -7.95 4.55 6.01
N THR A 78 -7.51 3.53 6.76
CA THR A 78 -6.09 3.35 7.12
C THR A 78 -5.25 3.17 5.85
N MET A 79 -4.11 3.84 5.83
CA MET A 79 -3.17 3.78 4.73
C MET A 79 -1.81 3.30 5.21
N TYR A 80 -1.12 2.57 4.34
CA TYR A 80 0.28 2.27 4.49
C TYR A 80 1.08 3.22 3.62
N ARG A 81 2.07 3.88 4.20
CA ARG A 81 3.03 4.72 3.49
C ARG A 81 4.36 3.98 3.42
N LEU A 82 4.93 3.87 2.23
CA LEU A 82 6.28 3.35 1.99
C LEU A 82 7.09 4.44 1.29
N CYS A 83 8.25 4.81 1.82
CA CYS A 83 9.10 5.83 1.23
C CYS A 83 10.45 5.26 0.83
N PHE A 84 10.85 5.52 -0.41
CA PHE A 84 12.03 4.95 -1.04
C PHE A 84 13.05 6.03 -1.38
N THR A 85 14.33 5.74 -1.13
CA THR A 85 15.46 6.53 -1.59
C THR A 85 16.35 5.62 -2.42
N ASP A 86 16.69 6.02 -3.64
CA ASP A 86 17.46 5.20 -4.58
C ASP A 86 16.92 3.76 -4.70
N ASP A 87 15.58 3.65 -4.77
CA ASP A 87 14.82 2.40 -4.83
C ASP A 87 14.85 1.50 -3.58
N VAL A 88 15.49 1.96 -2.49
CA VAL A 88 15.56 1.25 -1.21
C VAL A 88 14.53 1.80 -0.23
N LEU A 89 13.79 0.92 0.43
CA LEU A 89 12.79 1.28 1.42
C LEU A 89 13.44 1.84 2.69
N VAL A 90 13.30 3.14 2.93
CA VAL A 90 13.89 3.83 4.09
C VAL A 90 12.89 4.09 5.20
N THR A 91 11.59 4.13 4.88
CA THR A 91 10.54 4.40 5.87
C THR A 91 9.26 3.68 5.50
N LYS A 92 8.54 3.23 6.53
CA LYS A 92 7.28 2.53 6.41
C LYS A 92 6.38 2.87 7.60
N ASP A 93 5.20 3.41 7.31
CA ASP A 93 4.26 3.90 8.32
C ASP A 93 2.84 3.39 8.08
N ARG A 94 2.08 3.31 9.17
CA ARG A 94 0.63 3.10 9.15
C ARG A 94 -0.04 4.41 9.58
N LEU A 95 -0.84 4.97 8.69
CA LEU A 95 -1.51 6.27 8.80
C LEU A 95 -3.02 6.10 8.96
#